data_AF-A0A955D8B3-F1
#
_entry.id   AF-A0A955D8B3-F1
#
_cell.length_a   1.000
_cell.length_b   1.000
_cell.length_c   1.000
_cell.angle_alpha   90.00
_cell.angle_beta   90.00
_cell.angle_gamma   90.00
#
_symmetry.space_group_name_H-M   'P 1'
#
loop_
_entity.id
_entity.type
_entity.pdbx_description
1 polymer ?
#
loop_
_entity_poly.entity_id
_entity_poly.type
_entity_poly.pdbx_seq_one_letter_code
_entity_poly.pdbx_strand_id
1 'polypeptide(L)'
;MTLHSASMTPARVALAAFCALAVTLSGCSSSIWQRAYRASPLAHAEPVSAAASPGAAIAASGTSYPSNHPVVVRQAPWERVEGALDQLEAREVASDVHTSEWSPNEKAVATDDLLAALQLQETAGSATIVGMSSFATTEPIRPGNGELARLARNVGADYAIWSSRYLGRGTRVVDRPVTVHRHGWGEYYDRHDGRWRSRYRSTVDTAWVPVVVEADRVAYVAFFIRKSPLVGGAPDR
;
A
#
# COMPACT_ATOMS: atom_id res chain seq x y z
N MET A 1 -10.14 27.29 77.69
CA MET A 1 -10.50 26.61 76.43
C MET A 1 -9.72 27.27 75.31
N THR A 2 -8.59 26.67 74.94
CA THR A 2 -7.63 27.16 73.93
C THR A 2 -7.76 26.30 72.68
N LEU A 3 -8.28 26.88 71.59
CA LEU A 3 -8.37 26.19 70.29
C LEU A 3 -7.14 26.54 69.45
N HIS A 4 -6.33 25.51 69.21
CA HIS A 4 -5.23 25.46 68.25
C HIS A 4 -5.78 25.68 66.82
N SER A 5 -5.17 26.58 66.06
CA SER A 5 -5.41 26.74 64.63
C SER A 5 -4.22 26.15 63.88
N ALA A 6 -4.46 25.11 63.09
CA ALA A 6 -3.46 24.37 62.34
C ALA A 6 -3.21 25.02 60.96
N SER A 7 -1.94 25.24 60.66
CA SER A 7 -1.42 25.73 59.38
C SER A 7 -1.48 24.64 58.30
N MET A 8 -2.16 24.91 57.18
CA MET A 8 -2.12 24.10 55.96
C MET A 8 -0.97 24.57 55.05
N THR A 9 -0.04 23.66 54.77
CA THR A 9 1.03 23.78 53.77
C THR A 9 0.49 23.49 52.36
N PRO A 10 0.86 24.27 51.32
CA PRO A 10 0.51 23.94 49.95
C PRO A 10 1.48 22.90 49.36
N ALA A 11 0.92 21.77 48.92
CA ALA A 11 1.62 20.74 48.16
C ALA A 11 2.05 21.29 46.79
N ARG A 12 3.37 21.25 46.54
CA ARG A 12 3.97 21.55 45.24
C ARG A 12 3.68 20.41 44.26
N VAL A 13 2.86 20.68 43.25
CA VAL A 13 2.64 19.79 42.10
C VAL A 13 3.88 19.82 41.21
N ALA A 14 4.57 18.69 41.13
CA ALA A 14 5.67 18.46 40.19
C ALA A 14 5.08 18.30 38.78
N LEU A 15 5.35 19.28 37.92
CA LEU A 15 5.01 19.22 36.49
C LEU A 15 5.99 18.25 35.81
N ALA A 16 5.51 17.06 35.47
CA ALA A 16 6.25 16.11 34.67
C ALA A 16 6.45 16.69 33.25
N ALA A 17 7.72 16.83 32.87
CA ALA A 17 8.12 17.16 31.51
C ALA A 17 7.68 16.04 30.56
N PHE A 18 6.61 16.28 29.81
CA PHE A 18 6.24 15.45 28.68
C PHE A 18 7.29 15.64 27.59
N CYS A 19 8.16 14.65 27.43
CA CYS A 19 9.05 14.50 26.28
C CYS A 19 8.23 14.61 24.98
N ALA A 20 8.38 15.74 24.29
CA ALA A 20 8.00 15.87 22.89
C ALA A 20 9.00 15.08 22.05
N LEU A 21 8.83 13.75 22.03
CA LEU A 21 9.43 12.91 20.99
C LEU A 21 8.57 13.10 19.73
N ALA A 22 8.79 14.21 19.02
CA ALA A 22 8.32 14.36 17.66
C ALA A 22 9.13 13.39 16.78
N VAL A 23 8.72 12.13 16.77
CA VAL A 23 9.15 11.17 15.76
C VAL A 23 8.58 11.68 14.44
N THR A 24 9.40 12.42 13.71
CA THR A 24 9.20 12.65 12.28
C THR A 24 9.38 11.29 11.61
N LEU A 25 8.33 10.45 11.67
CA LEU A 25 8.11 9.37 10.73
C LEU A 25 8.01 10.03 9.36
N SER A 26 9.16 10.31 8.75
CA SER A 26 9.31 10.45 7.31
C SER A 26 8.96 9.09 6.75
N GLY A 27 7.65 8.81 6.72
CA GLY A 27 7.11 7.56 6.25
C GLY A 27 7.58 7.41 4.83
N CYS A 28 8.45 6.43 4.59
CA CYS A 28 8.63 5.86 3.27
C CYS A 28 7.22 5.48 2.79
N SER A 29 6.58 6.36 2.01
CA SER A 29 5.24 6.13 1.50
C SER A 29 5.34 4.95 0.55
N SER A 30 4.99 3.77 1.05
CA SER A 30 4.99 2.55 0.25
C SER A 30 3.85 2.66 -0.75
N SER A 31 4.17 2.42 -2.02
CA SER A 31 3.17 2.42 -3.10
C SER A 31 2.02 1.47 -2.74
N ILE A 32 0.81 1.75 -3.23
CA ILE A 32 -0.34 0.86 -3.02
C ILE A 32 -0.05 -0.57 -3.51
N TRP A 33 0.72 -0.70 -4.61
CA TRP A 33 1.21 -1.98 -5.12
C TRP A 33 2.02 -2.75 -4.08
N GLN A 34 2.95 -2.08 -3.41
CA GLN A 34 3.81 -2.69 -2.40
C GLN A 34 3.01 -3.08 -1.15
N ARG A 35 2.04 -2.25 -0.73
CA ARG A 35 1.18 -2.55 0.42
C ARG A 35 0.26 -3.74 0.16
N ALA A 36 -0.20 -3.89 -1.07
CA ALA A 36 -1.08 -4.98 -1.48
C ALA A 36 -0.34 -6.25 -1.92
N TYR A 37 1.00 -6.24 -1.92
CA TYR A 37 1.80 -7.37 -2.38
C TYR A 37 1.67 -8.57 -1.44
N ARG A 38 1.49 -9.75 -2.03
CA ARG A 38 1.49 -11.05 -1.39
C ARG A 38 2.39 -11.99 -2.17
N ALA A 39 3.25 -12.72 -1.46
CA ALA A 39 4.05 -13.77 -2.08
C ALA A 39 3.12 -14.87 -2.63
N SER A 40 3.50 -15.46 -3.76
CA SER A 40 2.67 -16.47 -4.41
C SER A 40 2.80 -17.81 -3.68
N PRO A 41 1.69 -18.48 -3.30
CA PRO A 41 1.75 -19.85 -2.77
C PRO A 41 2.13 -20.88 -3.84
N LEU A 42 2.02 -20.50 -5.13
CA LEU A 42 2.44 -21.29 -6.29
C LEU A 42 3.94 -21.19 -6.56
N ALA A 43 4.65 -20.23 -5.94
CA ALA A 43 6.09 -20.16 -6.07
C ALA A 43 6.70 -21.47 -5.56
N HIS A 44 7.54 -22.10 -6.38
CA HIS A 44 8.41 -23.20 -5.96
C HIS A 44 9.50 -22.64 -5.04
N ALA A 45 9.13 -22.19 -3.85
CA ALA A 45 10.06 -21.81 -2.80
C ALA A 45 10.12 -22.94 -1.77
N GLU A 46 11.33 -23.42 -1.50
CA GLU A 46 11.66 -24.17 -0.30
C GLU A 46 11.02 -23.52 0.94
N PRO A 47 10.64 -24.31 1.96
CA PRO A 47 9.72 -23.88 3.02
C PRO A 47 10.21 -22.63 3.76
N VAL A 48 9.68 -21.47 3.40
CA VAL A 48 9.85 -20.23 4.16
C VAL A 48 8.63 -20.03 5.06
N SER A 49 8.89 -20.07 6.37
CA SER A 49 7.93 -19.97 7.48
C SER A 49 6.86 -18.88 7.30
N ALA A 50 5.60 -19.25 7.52
CA ALA A 50 4.37 -18.52 7.23
C ALA A 50 4.05 -17.29 8.11
N ALA A 51 5.03 -16.68 8.80
CA ALA A 51 4.80 -15.64 9.81
C ALA A 51 5.43 -14.26 9.51
N ALA A 52 5.68 -13.95 8.24
CA ALA A 52 6.35 -12.70 7.85
C ALA A 52 5.36 -11.56 7.54
N SER A 53 5.55 -10.40 8.17
CA SER A 53 4.85 -9.14 7.85
C SER A 53 5.01 -8.76 6.36
N PRO A 54 4.15 -7.91 5.77
CA PRO A 54 4.20 -7.55 4.33
C PRO A 54 5.57 -7.05 3.85
N GLY A 55 6.32 -6.34 4.71
CA GLY A 55 7.69 -5.91 4.42
C GLY A 55 8.74 -7.03 4.45
N ALA A 56 8.48 -8.10 5.19
CA ALA A 56 9.36 -9.27 5.29
C ALA A 56 9.12 -10.29 4.16
N ALA A 57 7.92 -10.35 3.58
CA ALA A 57 7.65 -11.18 2.39
C ALA A 57 8.45 -10.73 1.15
N ILE A 58 8.73 -9.43 1.02
CA ILE A 58 9.59 -8.88 -0.03
C ILE A 58 11.05 -9.30 0.21
N ALA A 59 11.51 -9.30 1.47
CA ALA A 59 12.85 -9.77 1.83
C ALA A 59 13.01 -11.31 1.67
N ALA A 60 11.96 -12.08 1.95
CA ALA A 60 11.95 -13.53 1.82
C ALA A 60 11.98 -14.02 0.35
N SER A 61 11.67 -13.15 -0.62
CA SER A 61 11.81 -13.48 -2.05
C SER A 61 13.27 -13.57 -2.52
N GLY A 62 14.24 -13.25 -1.63
CA GLY A 62 15.64 -13.68 -1.67
C GLY A 62 16.51 -13.14 -2.80
N THR A 63 15.93 -12.52 -3.83
CA THR A 63 16.66 -12.06 -5.01
C THR A 63 16.12 -10.71 -5.43
N SER A 64 16.59 -9.61 -4.85
CA SER A 64 16.33 -8.29 -5.42
C SER A 64 17.23 -8.07 -6.63
N TYR A 65 16.67 -7.59 -7.73
CA TYR A 65 17.45 -7.20 -8.90
C TYR A 65 18.09 -5.81 -8.73
N PRO A 66 19.23 -5.54 -9.40
CA PRO A 66 19.83 -4.21 -9.38
C PRO A 66 18.87 -3.17 -9.95
N SER A 67 19.06 -1.90 -9.59
CA SER A 67 18.13 -0.82 -9.93
C SER A 67 17.95 -0.59 -11.44
N ASN A 68 18.94 -1.02 -12.25
CA ASN A 68 18.97 -0.93 -13.69
C ASN A 68 18.51 -2.21 -14.42
N HIS A 69 18.06 -3.25 -13.70
CA HIS A 69 17.56 -4.48 -14.32
C HIS A 69 16.33 -4.18 -15.21
N PRO A 70 16.31 -4.66 -16.46
CA PRO A 70 15.17 -4.43 -17.34
C PRO A 70 13.95 -5.20 -16.84
N VAL A 71 12.84 -4.49 -16.60
CA VAL A 71 11.54 -5.09 -16.26
C VAL A 71 10.53 -4.77 -17.33
N VAL A 72 9.83 -5.79 -17.81
CA VAL A 72 8.74 -5.65 -18.77
C VAL A 72 7.43 -5.44 -18.01
N VAL A 73 6.84 -4.25 -18.14
CA VAL A 73 5.52 -3.94 -17.60
C VAL A 73 4.51 -3.96 -18.74
N ARG A 74 3.47 -4.79 -18.64
CA ARG A 74 2.41 -4.86 -19.66
C ARG A 74 1.04 -5.13 -19.06
N GLN A 75 0.01 -4.79 -19.83
CA GLN A 75 -1.37 -5.05 -19.46
C GLN A 75 -1.84 -6.41 -20.01
N ALA A 76 -2.60 -7.16 -19.22
CA ALA A 76 -3.35 -8.33 -19.67
C ALA A 76 -4.87 -8.06 -19.65
N PRO A 77 -5.65 -8.66 -20.57
CA PRO A 77 -7.11 -8.57 -20.54
C PRO A 77 -7.70 -9.09 -19.23
N TRP A 78 -8.62 -8.35 -18.62
CA TRP A 78 -9.16 -8.70 -17.29
C TRP A 78 -9.91 -10.02 -17.31
N GLU A 79 -10.73 -10.24 -18.33
CA GLU A 79 -11.61 -11.41 -18.45
C GLU A 79 -10.83 -12.72 -18.49
N ARG A 80 -9.61 -12.69 -19.05
CA ARG A 80 -8.72 -13.85 -19.07
C ARG A 80 -8.13 -14.13 -17.70
N VAL A 81 -7.69 -13.08 -17.00
CA VAL A 81 -7.13 -13.18 -15.66
C VAL A 81 -8.19 -13.64 -14.67
N GLU A 82 -9.38 -13.04 -14.73
CA GLU A 82 -10.54 -13.40 -13.91
C GLU A 82 -10.91 -14.88 -14.13
N GLY A 83 -11.10 -15.32 -15.38
CA GLY A 83 -11.45 -16.71 -15.64
C GLY A 83 -10.40 -17.73 -15.19
N ALA A 84 -9.12 -17.37 -15.17
CA ALA A 84 -8.06 -18.22 -14.64
C ALA A 84 -8.04 -18.24 -13.10
N LEU A 85 -8.27 -17.09 -12.45
CA LEU A 85 -8.39 -17.00 -11.00
C LEU A 85 -9.61 -17.79 -10.50
N ASP A 86 -10.75 -17.68 -11.18
CA ASP A 86 -11.97 -18.44 -10.86
C ASP A 86 -11.74 -19.95 -10.97
N GLN A 87 -10.97 -20.40 -11.99
CA GLN A 87 -10.60 -21.81 -12.13
C GLN A 87 -9.67 -22.29 -11.01
N LEU A 88 -8.71 -21.45 -10.59
CA LEU A 88 -7.82 -21.77 -9.47
C LEU A 88 -8.61 -21.85 -8.15
N GLU A 89 -9.51 -20.91 -7.90
CA GLU A 89 -10.40 -20.94 -6.75
C GLU A 89 -11.30 -22.18 -6.76
N ALA A 90 -11.88 -22.53 -7.92
CA ALA A 90 -12.69 -23.75 -8.04
C ALA A 90 -11.88 -25.04 -7.75
N ARG A 91 -10.61 -25.10 -8.15
CA ARG A 91 -9.71 -26.22 -7.81
C ARG A 91 -9.38 -26.25 -6.32
N GLU A 92 -9.14 -25.10 -5.71
CA GLU A 92 -8.90 -24.99 -4.27
C GLU A 92 -10.11 -25.44 -3.47
N VAL A 93 -11.32 -25.01 -3.85
CA VAL A 93 -12.57 -25.45 -3.21
C VAL A 93 -12.82 -26.95 -3.38
N ALA A 94 -12.42 -27.52 -4.52
CA ALA A 94 -12.56 -28.96 -4.78
C ALA A 94 -11.48 -29.83 -4.10
N SER A 95 -10.42 -29.21 -3.60
CA SER A 95 -9.28 -29.88 -2.96
C SER A 95 -9.47 -29.95 -1.44
N ASP A 96 -9.20 -31.10 -0.84
CA ASP A 96 -9.18 -31.25 0.62
C ASP A 96 -7.92 -30.63 1.26
N VAL A 97 -6.91 -30.28 0.45
CA VAL A 97 -5.63 -29.70 0.89
C VAL A 97 -5.49 -28.24 0.44
N HIS A 98 -4.87 -27.42 1.28
CA HIS A 98 -4.60 -26.00 1.00
C HIS A 98 -3.57 -25.84 -0.14
N THR A 99 -3.67 -24.75 -0.92
CA THR A 99 -2.80 -24.48 -2.09
C THR A 99 -1.30 -24.58 -1.80
N SER A 100 -0.86 -24.23 -0.58
CA SER A 100 0.54 -24.36 -0.18
C SER A 100 1.04 -25.81 -0.10
N GLU A 101 0.13 -26.76 0.13
CA GLU A 101 0.39 -28.19 0.30
C GLU A 101 0.15 -29.00 -0.99
N TRP A 102 -0.32 -28.36 -2.05
CA TRP A 102 -0.43 -28.98 -3.37
C TRP A 102 0.88 -29.61 -3.81
N SER A 103 0.77 -30.74 -4.49
CA SER A 103 1.92 -31.42 -5.08
C SER A 103 2.64 -30.50 -6.08
N PRO A 104 3.95 -30.69 -6.32
CA PRO A 104 4.68 -29.90 -7.30
C PRO A 104 4.04 -29.91 -8.70
N ASN A 105 3.44 -31.04 -9.10
CA ASN A 105 2.75 -31.18 -10.38
C ASN A 105 1.47 -30.34 -10.43
N GLU A 106 0.65 -30.35 -9.38
CA GLU A 106 -0.56 -29.52 -9.30
C GLU A 106 -0.22 -28.02 -9.34
N LYS A 107 0.83 -27.62 -8.62
CA LYS A 107 1.33 -26.23 -8.66
C LYS A 107 1.84 -25.85 -10.05
N ALA A 108 2.52 -26.77 -10.74
CA ALA A 108 3.01 -26.54 -12.10
C ALA A 108 1.84 -26.33 -13.08
N VAL A 109 0.83 -27.21 -13.05
CA VAL A 109 -0.37 -27.08 -13.88
C VAL A 109 -1.11 -25.77 -13.60
N ALA A 110 -1.33 -25.44 -12.32
CA ALA A 110 -1.93 -24.18 -11.91
C ALA A 110 -1.13 -22.95 -12.38
N THR A 111 0.21 -23.05 -12.36
CA THR A 111 1.11 -22.00 -12.83
C THR A 111 1.02 -21.85 -14.35
N ASP A 112 1.04 -22.95 -15.11
CA ASP A 112 0.91 -22.95 -16.57
C ASP A 112 -0.40 -22.29 -17.03
N ASP A 113 -1.52 -22.65 -16.39
CA ASP A 113 -2.82 -22.06 -16.71
C ASP A 113 -2.85 -20.54 -16.46
N LEU A 114 -2.26 -20.10 -15.35
CA LEU A 114 -2.17 -18.68 -15.03
C LEU A 114 -1.21 -17.93 -15.96
N LEU A 115 -0.06 -18.52 -16.32
CA LEU A 115 0.88 -17.94 -17.30
C LEU A 115 0.22 -17.79 -18.68
N ALA A 116 -0.56 -18.79 -19.11
CA ALA A 116 -1.32 -18.74 -20.36
C ALA A 116 -2.37 -17.62 -20.34
N ALA A 117 -3.09 -17.45 -19.22
CA ALA A 117 -4.06 -16.37 -19.05
C ALA A 117 -3.40 -14.98 -19.11
N LEU A 118 -2.17 -14.87 -18.59
CA LEU A 118 -1.33 -13.67 -18.65
C LEU A 118 -0.64 -13.48 -20.01
N GLN A 119 -0.95 -14.32 -21.01
CA GLN A 119 -0.42 -14.28 -22.38
C GLN A 119 1.10 -14.41 -22.43
N LEU A 120 1.69 -15.16 -21.52
CA LEU A 120 3.10 -15.54 -21.53
C LEU A 120 3.27 -16.86 -22.29
N GLN A 121 4.41 -17.00 -22.97
CA GLN A 121 4.76 -18.23 -23.70
C GLN A 121 5.59 -19.20 -22.85
N GLU A 122 6.03 -18.71 -21.69
CA GLU A 122 6.75 -19.44 -20.68
C GLU A 122 5.85 -20.49 -20.00
N THR A 123 6.46 -21.60 -19.61
CA THR A 123 5.84 -22.65 -18.78
C THR A 123 6.38 -22.58 -17.34
N ALA A 124 5.76 -23.31 -16.41
CA ALA A 124 6.13 -23.44 -15.02
C ALA A 124 7.58 -23.92 -14.81
N GLY A 125 8.17 -24.62 -15.79
CA GLY A 125 9.58 -25.01 -15.78
C GLY A 125 10.55 -23.88 -16.12
N SER A 126 10.08 -22.84 -16.83
CA SER A 126 10.88 -21.72 -17.35
C SER A 126 10.58 -20.37 -16.67
N ALA A 127 9.47 -20.28 -15.95
CA ALA A 127 9.07 -19.08 -15.22
C ALA A 127 8.38 -19.45 -13.91
N THR A 128 8.50 -18.57 -12.92
CA THR A 128 7.88 -18.72 -11.61
C THR A 128 7.16 -17.43 -11.24
N ILE A 129 5.92 -17.56 -10.76
CA ILE A 129 5.16 -16.44 -10.22
C ILE A 129 5.67 -16.17 -8.82
N VAL A 130 6.35 -15.04 -8.63
CA VAL A 130 6.95 -14.64 -7.35
C VAL A 130 5.88 -14.15 -6.39
N GLY A 131 4.89 -13.42 -6.91
CA GLY A 131 3.82 -12.86 -6.10
C GLY A 131 2.78 -12.12 -6.91
N MET A 132 1.81 -11.57 -6.19
CA MET A 132 0.68 -10.83 -6.73
C MET A 132 0.36 -9.63 -5.84
N SER A 133 -0.03 -8.51 -6.44
CA SER A 133 -0.68 -7.39 -5.75
C SER A 133 -2.11 -7.27 -6.24
N SER A 134 -3.09 -7.27 -5.34
CA SER A 134 -4.50 -7.08 -5.69
C SER A 134 -5.16 -6.08 -4.74
N PHE A 135 -5.86 -5.09 -5.30
CA PHE A 135 -6.58 -4.08 -4.53
C PHE A 135 -7.65 -3.40 -5.38
N ALA A 136 -8.60 -2.76 -4.71
CA ALA A 136 -9.54 -1.84 -5.34
C ALA A 136 -9.35 -0.44 -4.76
N THR A 137 -9.41 0.57 -5.61
CA THR A 137 -9.21 1.97 -5.19
C THR A 137 -10.13 2.91 -5.96
N THR A 138 -10.44 4.05 -5.34
CA THR A 138 -11.08 5.20 -5.98
C THR A 138 -10.07 6.27 -6.42
N GLU A 139 -8.79 6.04 -6.13
CA GLU A 139 -7.70 6.91 -6.54
C GLU A 139 -7.21 6.56 -7.95
N PRO A 140 -6.93 7.55 -8.80
CA PRO A 140 -6.40 7.29 -10.13
C PRO A 140 -4.97 6.72 -10.04
N ILE A 141 -4.80 5.47 -10.44
CA ILE A 141 -3.48 4.82 -10.52
C ILE A 141 -3.01 4.85 -11.97
N ARG A 142 -1.71 5.11 -12.16
CA ARG A 142 -1.04 5.03 -13.48
C ARG A 142 -0.02 3.90 -13.43
N PRO A 143 -0.37 2.68 -13.89
CA PRO A 143 0.54 1.53 -13.87
C PRO A 143 1.90 1.76 -14.58
N GLY A 144 1.94 2.71 -15.54
CA GLY A 144 3.15 3.12 -16.25
C GLY A 144 4.03 4.17 -15.56
N ASN A 145 3.76 4.57 -14.31
CA ASN A 145 4.57 5.56 -13.57
C ASN A 145 5.92 5.02 -13.05
N GLY A 146 6.27 3.77 -13.35
CA GLY A 146 7.50 3.12 -12.91
C GLY A 146 7.45 2.51 -11.50
N GLU A 147 6.36 2.62 -10.77
CA GLU A 147 6.21 1.97 -9.45
C GLU A 147 6.16 0.45 -9.56
N LEU A 148 5.41 -0.09 -10.53
CA LEU A 148 5.36 -1.53 -10.80
C LEU A 148 6.72 -2.10 -11.18
N ALA A 149 7.46 -1.43 -12.08
CA ALA A 149 8.80 -1.84 -12.46
C ALA A 149 9.78 -1.82 -11.28
N ARG A 150 9.66 -0.83 -10.40
CA ARG A 150 10.48 -0.73 -9.18
C ARG A 150 10.14 -1.85 -8.20
N LEU A 151 8.85 -2.13 -7.99
CA LEU A 151 8.41 -3.21 -7.13
C LEU A 151 8.87 -4.57 -7.68
N ALA A 152 8.70 -4.82 -8.98
CA ALA A 152 9.19 -6.01 -9.66
C ALA A 152 10.69 -6.24 -9.42
N ARG A 153 11.53 -5.20 -9.60
CA ARG A 153 12.97 -5.29 -9.26
C ARG A 153 13.20 -5.64 -7.80
N ASN A 154 12.47 -5.00 -6.88
CA ASN A 154 12.61 -5.25 -5.45
C ASN A 154 12.25 -6.70 -5.08
N VAL A 155 11.28 -7.31 -5.76
CA VAL A 155 10.87 -8.70 -5.52
C VAL A 155 11.61 -9.72 -6.40
N GLY A 156 12.46 -9.29 -7.34
CA GLY A 156 13.19 -10.19 -8.23
C GLY A 156 12.41 -10.72 -9.42
N ALA A 157 11.50 -9.94 -9.96
CA ALA A 157 10.70 -10.30 -11.12
C ALA A 157 11.18 -9.58 -12.39
N ASP A 158 11.17 -10.30 -13.51
CA ASP A 158 11.47 -9.78 -14.85
C ASP A 158 10.23 -9.18 -15.52
N TYR A 159 9.04 -9.65 -15.13
CA TYR A 159 7.75 -9.17 -15.64
C TYR A 159 6.87 -8.65 -14.52
N ALA A 160 6.18 -7.55 -14.79
CA ALA A 160 5.03 -7.09 -14.03
C ALA A 160 3.83 -6.99 -14.98
N ILE A 161 2.94 -7.98 -14.92
CA ILE A 161 1.75 -8.03 -15.77
C ILE A 161 0.57 -7.58 -14.92
N TRP A 162 -0.09 -6.50 -15.34
CA TRP A 162 -1.21 -5.94 -14.60
C TRP A 162 -2.52 -6.03 -15.39
N SER A 163 -3.63 -6.03 -14.67
CA SER A 163 -4.95 -5.90 -15.24
C SER A 163 -5.83 -5.04 -14.34
N SER A 164 -6.88 -4.46 -14.90
CA SER A 164 -7.82 -3.62 -14.16
C SER A 164 -9.24 -3.75 -14.69
N ARG A 165 -10.23 -3.60 -13.79
CA ARG A 165 -11.66 -3.55 -14.14
C ARG A 165 -12.38 -2.47 -13.38
N TYR A 166 -13.33 -1.81 -14.05
CA TYR A 166 -14.24 -0.88 -13.41
C TYR A 166 -15.25 -1.62 -12.53
N LEU A 167 -15.36 -1.21 -11.27
CA LEU A 167 -16.27 -1.81 -10.28
C LEU A 167 -17.54 -0.97 -10.04
N GLY A 168 -17.72 0.14 -10.77
CA GLY A 168 -18.80 1.09 -10.52
C GLY A 168 -18.37 2.30 -9.70
N ARG A 169 -19.35 2.95 -9.07
CA ARG A 169 -19.13 4.11 -8.19
C ARG A 169 -18.85 3.63 -6.76
N GLY A 170 -17.87 4.26 -6.12
CA GLY A 170 -17.61 4.17 -4.69
C GLY A 170 -17.55 5.56 -4.07
N THR A 171 -17.28 5.63 -2.77
CA THR A 171 -17.10 6.90 -2.06
C THR A 171 -15.62 7.16 -1.76
N ARG A 172 -15.22 8.42 -1.80
CA ARG A 172 -13.89 8.91 -1.41
C ARG A 172 -14.06 10.15 -0.55
N VAL A 173 -13.26 10.25 0.51
CA VAL A 173 -13.16 11.48 1.30
C VAL A 173 -12.15 12.41 0.63
N VAL A 174 -12.58 13.62 0.30
CA VAL A 174 -11.72 14.68 -0.23
C VAL A 174 -11.83 15.91 0.65
N ASP A 175 -10.70 16.54 0.93
CA ASP A 175 -10.71 17.82 1.63
C ASP A 175 -11.13 18.92 0.66
N ARG A 176 -12.20 19.64 1.03
CA ARG A 176 -12.69 20.78 0.25
C ARG A 176 -12.41 22.07 1.03
N PRO A 177 -11.89 23.10 0.36
CA PRO A 177 -11.70 24.40 1.00
C PRO A 177 -13.08 25.04 1.21
N VAL A 178 -13.37 25.43 2.44
CA VAL A 178 -14.54 26.24 2.78
C VAL A 178 -14.07 27.57 3.35
N THR A 179 -14.71 28.65 2.89
CA THR A 179 -14.46 29.99 3.39
C THR A 179 -15.15 30.16 4.74
N VAL A 180 -14.37 30.46 5.77
CA VAL A 180 -14.87 30.70 7.14
C VAL A 180 -14.74 32.19 7.44
N HIS A 181 -15.88 32.83 7.65
CA HIS A 181 -15.94 34.20 8.13
C HIS A 181 -15.93 34.19 9.67
N ARG A 182 -14.87 34.72 10.27
CA ARG A 182 -14.78 34.91 11.72
C ARG A 182 -15.04 36.37 12.04
N HIS A 183 -15.95 36.59 12.98
CA HIS A 183 -16.32 37.91 13.45
C HIS A 183 -16.08 37.97 14.96
N GLY A 184 -15.37 39.00 15.42
CA GLY A 184 -15.08 39.13 16.84
C GLY A 184 -14.55 40.51 17.22
N TRP A 185 -14.63 40.81 18.50
CA TRP A 185 -13.95 41.96 19.09
C TRP A 185 -12.51 41.58 19.37
N GLY A 186 -11.58 42.35 18.81
CA GLY A 186 -10.15 42.23 19.11
C GLY A 186 -9.67 43.49 19.80
N GLU A 187 -8.91 43.32 20.88
CA GLU A 187 -8.20 44.42 21.51
C GLU A 187 -6.92 44.73 20.74
N TYR A 188 -6.58 46.01 20.65
CA TYR A 188 -5.28 46.45 20.18
C TYR A 188 -4.81 47.63 21.01
N TYR A 189 -3.50 47.70 21.21
CA TYR A 189 -2.89 48.80 21.89
C TYR A 189 -2.64 49.95 20.90
N ASP A 190 -3.32 51.07 21.12
CA ASP A 190 -3.14 52.28 20.34
C ASP A 190 -1.94 53.06 20.90
N ARG A 191 -0.82 53.04 20.19
CA ARG A 191 0.42 53.70 20.64
C ARG A 191 0.34 55.22 20.62
N HIS A 192 -0.57 55.81 19.85
CA HIS A 192 -0.70 57.28 19.76
C HIS A 192 -1.35 57.85 21.03
N ASP A 193 -2.37 57.16 21.53
CA ASP A 193 -3.14 57.60 22.70
C ASP A 193 -2.82 56.80 23.98
N GLY A 194 -1.87 55.87 23.92
CA GLY A 194 -1.38 55.09 25.06
C GLY A 194 -2.39 54.15 25.72
N ARG A 195 -3.50 53.81 25.05
CA ARG A 195 -4.62 53.06 25.64
C ARG A 195 -5.04 51.84 24.81
N TRP A 196 -5.55 50.81 25.50
CA TRP A 196 -6.20 49.67 24.85
C TRP A 196 -7.54 50.08 24.26
N ARG A 197 -7.77 49.71 23.00
CA ARG A 197 -9.05 49.91 22.31
C ARG A 197 -9.56 48.58 21.79
N SER A 198 -10.87 48.39 21.84
CA SER A 198 -11.55 47.33 21.12
C SER A 198 -11.86 47.79 19.70
N ARG A 199 -11.67 46.91 18.72
CA ARG A 199 -12.24 47.08 17.38
C ARG A 199 -12.93 45.80 16.98
N TYR A 200 -14.07 45.94 16.31
CA TYR A 200 -14.66 44.83 15.60
C TYR A 200 -13.74 44.44 14.45
N ARG A 201 -13.42 43.15 14.35
CA ARG A 201 -12.61 42.57 13.27
C ARG A 201 -13.43 41.49 12.59
N SER A 202 -13.31 41.48 11.26
CA SER A 202 -13.72 40.36 10.42
C SER A 202 -12.47 39.79 9.78
N THR A 203 -12.27 38.48 9.94
CA THR A 203 -11.20 37.73 9.29
C THR A 203 -11.82 36.68 8.39
N VAL A 204 -11.23 36.49 7.21
CA VAL A 204 -11.62 35.43 6.27
C VAL A 204 -10.52 34.38 6.28
N ASP A 205 -10.83 33.20 6.80
CA ASP A 205 -9.93 32.05 6.85
C ASP A 205 -10.39 30.96 5.86
N THR A 206 -9.48 30.10 5.41
CA THR A 206 -9.83 28.89 4.66
C THR A 206 -9.69 27.69 5.59
N ALA A 207 -10.78 26.94 5.78
CA ALA A 207 -10.75 25.66 6.48
C ALA A 207 -10.87 24.51 5.47
N TRP A 208 -10.17 23.41 5.73
CA TRP A 208 -10.27 22.18 4.93
C TRP A 208 -11.21 21.22 5.63
N VAL A 209 -12.33 20.90 4.99
CA VAL A 209 -13.35 20.02 5.56
C VAL A 209 -13.41 18.73 4.75
N PRO A 210 -13.39 17.56 5.40
CA PRO A 210 -13.56 16.29 4.71
C PRO A 210 -14.98 16.18 4.17
N VAL A 211 -15.10 15.99 2.85
CA VAL A 211 -16.38 15.77 2.17
C VAL A 211 -16.35 14.42 1.49
N VAL A 212 -17.41 13.64 1.67
CA VAL A 212 -17.61 12.38 0.96
C VAL A 212 -18.11 12.71 -0.44
N VAL A 213 -17.34 12.29 -1.46
CA VAL A 213 -17.72 12.42 -2.86
C VAL A 213 -17.80 11.04 -3.52
N GLU A 214 -18.68 10.91 -4.51
CA GLU A 214 -18.69 9.73 -5.37
C GLU A 214 -17.50 9.77 -6.32
N ALA A 215 -16.85 8.63 -6.49
CA ALA A 215 -15.69 8.46 -7.36
C ALA A 215 -15.74 7.09 -8.03
N ASP A 216 -15.13 6.98 -9.20
CA ASP A 216 -15.00 5.71 -9.90
C ASP A 216 -14.10 4.76 -9.12
N ARG A 217 -14.59 3.54 -8.86
CA ARG A 217 -13.83 2.49 -8.20
C ARG A 217 -13.30 1.52 -9.24
N VAL A 218 -12.00 1.25 -9.18
CA VAL A 218 -11.32 0.35 -10.11
C VAL A 218 -10.58 -0.73 -9.31
N ALA A 219 -10.77 -1.99 -9.70
CA ALA A 219 -9.97 -3.10 -9.23
C ALA A 219 -8.68 -3.18 -10.06
N TYR A 220 -7.57 -3.48 -9.40
CA TYR A 220 -6.29 -3.73 -10.01
C TYR A 220 -5.73 -5.05 -9.49
N VAL A 221 -5.13 -5.81 -10.39
CA VAL A 221 -4.32 -6.97 -10.06
C VAL A 221 -3.00 -6.89 -10.83
N ALA A 222 -1.89 -7.23 -10.21
CA ALA A 222 -0.59 -7.33 -10.85
C ALA A 222 0.12 -8.60 -10.41
N PHE A 223 0.68 -9.33 -11.37
CA PHE A 223 1.47 -10.53 -11.17
C PHE A 223 2.94 -10.21 -11.45
N PHE A 224 3.81 -10.70 -10.57
CA PHE A 224 5.26 -10.55 -10.64
C PHE A 224 5.88 -11.89 -10.98
N ILE A 225 6.57 -11.96 -12.11
CA ILE A 225 7.03 -13.23 -12.69
C ILE A 225 8.53 -13.13 -12.93
N ARG A 226 9.23 -14.15 -12.45
CA ARG A 226 10.66 -14.33 -12.62
C ARG A 226 10.90 -15.41 -13.66
N LYS A 227 11.77 -15.16 -14.63
CA LYS A 227 12.27 -16.17 -15.54
C LYS A 227 13.33 -17.00 -14.83
N SER A 228 13.20 -18.31 -14.94
CA SER A 228 14.28 -19.19 -14.55
C SER A 228 15.39 -19.07 -15.59
N PRO A 229 16.65 -18.84 -15.20
CA PRO A 229 17.76 -19.00 -16.12
C PRO A 229 17.70 -20.44 -16.64
N LEU A 230 17.66 -20.62 -17.95
CA LEU A 230 17.69 -21.95 -18.56
C LEU A 230 18.92 -22.68 -18.00
N VAL A 231 18.67 -23.72 -17.22
CA VAL A 231 19.70 -24.62 -16.68
C VAL A 231 20.33 -25.31 -17.88
N GLY A 232 21.35 -24.70 -18.49
CA GLY A 232 22.00 -25.22 -19.70
C GLY A 232 22.56 -24.17 -20.66
N GLY A 233 22.22 -22.88 -20.52
CA GLY A 233 22.84 -21.82 -21.31
C GLY A 233 24.18 -21.41 -20.71
N ALA A 234 25.29 -21.86 -21.29
CA ALA A 234 26.60 -21.29 -20.99
C ALA A 234 26.54 -19.76 -21.19
N PRO A 235 27.22 -18.95 -20.37
CA PRO A 235 27.26 -17.51 -20.58
C PRO A 235 27.99 -17.23 -21.90
N ASP A 236 27.25 -16.81 -22.92
CA ASP A 236 27.85 -16.17 -24.09
C ASP A 236 28.56 -14.91 -23.59
N ARG A 237 29.89 -14.92 -23.75
CA ARG A 237 30.81 -13.83 -23.43
C ARG A 237 30.86 -12.82 -24.57
#